data_AF-A0A101G559-F1
#
_entry.id   AF-A0A101G559-F1
#
_cell.length_a   1.000
_cell.length_b   1.000
_cell.length_c   1.000
_cell.angle_alpha   90.00
_cell.angle_beta   90.00
_cell.angle_gamma   90.00
#
_symmetry.space_group_name_H-M   'P 1'
#
loop_
_entity.id
_entity.type
_entity.pdbx_description
1 polymer ?
#
loop_
_entity_poly.entity_id
_entity_poly.type
_entity_poly.pdbx_seq_one_letter_code
_entity_poly.pdbx_strand_id
1 'polypeptide(L)'
;MKGIEEQIRATSSQLLAAGDVQLVIGYGAGSDNSKTMPVFIKRAEDVGKLVFNPLCVSNLANYLLHWNNFEGKIAIVVKGCDSRSIIRLLQDKQIEREKIVVLGVNCPGQLKSGQAEAKIPVEAVLSEATVDNGGIKLQTSGGLITFSLEEGLLEKCRQCESSRPVVSDYLFGEKGFEADKAALQFNDVAALEGAPLEEKSRYWDKYFERCLRCYACRNSCPACSCRECVFDMVEPDWVAKTVNLSDNTAFHMIRAFHVAGRCTDCGECERVCPAEIPLRILNRKII
;
A
#
# COMPACT_ATOMS: atom_id res chain seq x y z
N MET A 1 18.28 -4.62 4.62
CA MET A 1 16.98 -4.54 5.37
C MET A 1 16.83 -5.63 6.43
N LYS A 2 17.71 -6.63 6.48
CA LYS A 2 17.67 -7.72 7.45
C LYS A 2 17.63 -7.29 8.92
N GLY A 3 18.40 -6.27 9.31
CA GLY A 3 18.34 -5.73 10.68
C GLY A 3 16.96 -5.17 11.07
N ILE A 4 16.21 -4.58 10.13
CA ILE A 4 14.84 -4.11 10.37
C ILE A 4 13.91 -5.30 10.60
N GLU A 5 14.03 -6.35 9.77
CA GLU A 5 13.25 -7.58 9.90
C GLU A 5 13.47 -8.24 11.27
N GLU A 6 14.73 -8.36 11.72
CA GLU A 6 15.07 -8.91 13.02
C GLU A 6 14.49 -8.09 14.19
N GLN A 7 14.53 -6.76 14.11
CA GLN A 7 13.92 -5.86 15.09
C GLN A 7 12.39 -6.02 15.15
N ILE A 8 11.73 -6.12 14.00
CA ILE A 8 10.27 -6.35 13.91
C ILE A 8 9.93 -7.69 14.55
N ARG A 9 10.67 -8.77 14.23
CA ARG A 9 10.45 -10.10 14.80
C ARG A 9 10.63 -10.12 16.32
N ALA A 10 11.73 -9.54 16.81
CA ALA A 10 12.03 -9.47 18.23
C ALA A 10 10.93 -8.72 19.01
N THR A 11 10.54 -7.53 18.52
CA THR A 11 9.49 -6.73 19.15
C THR A 11 8.13 -7.44 19.11
N SER A 12 7.79 -8.04 17.97
CA SER A 12 6.54 -8.81 17.81
C SER A 12 6.48 -10.00 18.76
N SER A 13 7.61 -10.71 18.95
CA SER A 13 7.72 -11.84 19.87
C SER A 13 7.48 -11.40 21.31
N GLN A 14 8.14 -10.31 21.72
CA GLN A 14 7.99 -9.74 23.05
C GLN A 14 6.53 -9.33 23.33
N LEU A 15 5.89 -8.59 22.41
CA LEU A 15 4.51 -8.12 22.58
C LEU A 15 3.51 -9.27 22.67
N LEU A 16 3.69 -10.33 21.87
CA LEU A 16 2.84 -11.53 21.93
C LEU A 16 3.07 -12.33 23.21
N ALA A 17 4.34 -12.54 23.61
CA ALA A 17 4.68 -13.31 24.80
C ALA A 17 4.24 -12.62 26.11
N ALA A 18 4.29 -11.28 26.14
CA ALA A 18 3.79 -10.48 27.25
C ALA A 18 2.25 -10.39 27.30
N GLY A 19 1.56 -10.75 26.22
CA GLY A 19 0.11 -10.58 26.10
C GLY A 19 -0.34 -9.13 25.86
N ASP A 20 0.59 -8.22 25.56
CA ASP A 20 0.30 -6.82 25.23
C ASP A 20 -0.53 -6.71 23.95
N VAL A 21 -0.35 -7.65 23.03
CA VAL A 21 -1.15 -7.81 21.80
C VAL A 21 -1.53 -9.27 21.60
N GLN A 22 -2.66 -9.51 20.93
CA GLN A 22 -3.18 -10.85 20.62
C GLN A 22 -2.99 -11.21 19.14
N LEU A 23 -2.59 -10.24 18.32
CA LEU A 23 -2.37 -10.42 16.89
C LEU A 23 -1.31 -9.43 16.40
N VAL A 24 -0.39 -9.90 15.56
CA VAL A 24 0.53 -9.07 14.77
C VAL A 24 0.19 -9.22 13.30
N ILE A 25 -0.10 -8.11 12.62
CA ILE A 25 -0.29 -8.02 11.17
C ILE A 25 1.02 -7.51 10.56
N GLY A 26 1.64 -8.33 9.70
CA GLY A 26 2.89 -7.97 9.03
C GLY A 26 2.96 -8.55 7.62
N TYR A 27 4.16 -8.57 7.05
CA TYR A 27 4.43 -9.20 5.75
C TYR A 27 5.08 -10.56 5.98
N GLY A 28 4.82 -11.52 5.10
CA GLY A 28 5.47 -12.82 5.04
C GLY A 28 5.81 -13.20 3.61
N ALA A 29 6.44 -14.37 3.45
CA ALA A 29 6.76 -14.93 2.14
C ALA A 29 5.49 -15.11 1.28
N GLY A 30 5.57 -14.71 0.00
CA GLY A 30 4.49 -14.85 -0.96
C GLY A 30 4.33 -16.27 -1.51
N SER A 31 3.51 -16.42 -2.55
CA SER A 31 3.37 -17.65 -3.33
C SER A 31 4.66 -18.06 -4.05
N ASP A 32 5.52 -17.08 -4.31
CA ASP A 32 6.84 -17.21 -4.91
C ASP A 32 7.78 -16.17 -4.29
N ASN A 33 9.07 -16.27 -4.61
CA ASN A 33 10.11 -15.42 -4.01
C ASN A 33 10.14 -13.98 -4.53
N SER A 34 9.34 -13.66 -5.56
CA SER A 34 9.20 -12.29 -6.08
C SER A 34 8.09 -11.50 -5.37
N LYS A 35 7.35 -12.14 -4.46
CA LYS A 35 6.18 -11.57 -3.79
C LYS A 35 6.25 -11.70 -2.28
N THR A 36 5.56 -10.78 -1.61
CA THR A 36 5.21 -10.92 -0.20
C THR A 36 3.70 -10.87 -0.06
N MET A 37 3.19 -11.45 1.03
CA MET A 37 1.78 -11.37 1.37
C MET A 37 1.59 -10.94 2.83
N PRO A 38 0.42 -10.39 3.18
CA PRO A 38 0.05 -10.15 4.57
C PRO A 38 0.03 -11.46 5.37
N VAL A 39 0.57 -11.44 6.59
CA VAL A 39 0.51 -12.55 7.54
C VAL A 39 -0.03 -12.09 8.88
N PHE A 40 -0.69 -13.01 9.58
CA PHE A 40 -1.42 -12.78 10.81
C PHE A 40 -0.85 -13.71 11.89
N ILE A 41 -0.04 -13.16 12.80
CA ILE A 41 0.71 -13.94 13.78
C ILE A 41 0.06 -13.80 15.15
N LYS A 42 -0.37 -14.91 15.74
CA LYS A 42 -0.99 -14.96 17.08
C LYS A 42 -0.10 -15.60 18.15
N ARG A 43 1.03 -16.19 17.75
CA ARG A 43 1.94 -16.92 18.63
C ARG A 43 3.35 -16.38 18.49
N ALA A 44 4.06 -16.20 19.60
CA ALA A 44 5.41 -15.66 19.59
C ALA A 44 6.39 -16.56 18.80
N GLU A 45 6.18 -17.87 18.81
CA GLU A 45 6.99 -18.83 18.03
C GLU A 45 6.88 -18.64 16.51
N ASP A 46 5.78 -18.05 16.02
CA ASP A 46 5.49 -17.90 14.60
C ASP A 46 6.07 -16.62 13.99
N VAL A 47 6.72 -15.75 14.78
CA VAL A 47 7.27 -14.46 14.29
C VAL A 47 8.34 -14.66 13.22
N GLY A 48 8.97 -15.83 13.13
CA GLY A 48 9.90 -16.17 12.06
C GLY A 48 9.30 -16.07 10.65
N LYS A 49 7.96 -16.10 10.54
CA LYS A 49 7.23 -15.91 9.28
C LYS A 49 7.19 -14.45 8.81
N LEU A 50 7.45 -13.49 9.71
CA LEU A 50 7.47 -12.07 9.37
C LEU A 50 8.70 -11.77 8.53
N VAL A 51 8.56 -11.07 7.41
CA VAL A 51 9.65 -10.61 6.55
C VAL A 51 9.56 -9.11 6.34
N PHE A 52 10.69 -8.46 6.10
CA PHE A 52 10.69 -7.06 5.66
C PHE A 52 11.78 -6.76 4.63
N ASN A 53 11.35 -6.56 3.39
CA ASN A 53 12.21 -6.35 2.23
C ASN A 53 11.51 -5.42 1.20
N PRO A 54 12.14 -5.07 0.06
CA PRO A 54 11.56 -4.16 -0.92
C PRO A 54 10.31 -4.69 -1.64
N LEU A 55 9.93 -5.95 -1.42
CA LEU A 55 8.73 -6.56 -2.00
C LEU A 55 7.49 -6.36 -1.11
N CYS A 56 7.63 -5.75 0.08
CA CYS A 56 6.56 -5.45 1.04
C CYS A 56 5.66 -4.26 0.60
N VAL A 57 5.13 -4.36 -0.61
CA VAL A 57 4.46 -3.27 -1.34
C VAL A 57 3.10 -2.88 -0.76
N SER A 58 2.34 -3.88 -0.28
CA SER A 58 0.92 -3.73 0.10
C SER A 58 0.73 -2.84 1.32
N ASN A 59 -0.37 -2.10 1.38
CA ASN A 59 -0.77 -1.36 2.58
C ASN A 59 -1.56 -2.27 3.53
N LEU A 60 -1.00 -2.55 4.70
CA LEU A 60 -1.62 -3.46 5.67
C LEU A 60 -2.77 -2.81 6.46
N ALA A 61 -2.87 -1.48 6.49
CA ALA A 61 -3.86 -0.77 7.30
C ALA A 61 -5.31 -1.15 6.93
N ASN A 62 -5.56 -1.50 5.67
CA ASN A 62 -6.88 -1.94 5.20
C ASN A 62 -7.39 -3.16 5.99
N TYR A 63 -6.51 -4.05 6.45
CA TYR A 63 -6.93 -5.21 7.21
C TYR A 63 -7.58 -4.85 8.54
N LEU A 64 -7.23 -3.70 9.14
CA LEU A 64 -7.86 -3.28 10.39
C LEU A 64 -9.37 -3.04 10.25
N LEU A 65 -9.87 -2.73 9.04
CA LEU A 65 -11.31 -2.64 8.78
C LEU A 65 -12.02 -3.99 8.94
N HIS A 66 -11.35 -5.08 8.56
CA HIS A 66 -11.86 -6.44 8.70
C HIS A 66 -11.74 -6.99 10.13
N TRP A 67 -10.86 -6.39 10.94
CA TRP A 67 -10.60 -6.78 12.33
C TRP A 67 -11.14 -5.75 13.34
N ASN A 68 -12.08 -4.89 12.95
CA ASN A 68 -12.65 -3.85 13.82
C ASN A 68 -13.35 -4.40 15.09
N ASN A 69 -13.83 -5.65 15.04
CA ASN A 69 -14.46 -6.34 16.18
C ASN A 69 -13.51 -7.32 16.88
N PHE A 70 -12.20 -7.26 16.62
CA PHE A 70 -11.24 -8.16 17.25
C PHE A 70 -11.18 -7.93 18.76
N GLU A 71 -11.24 -9.02 19.53
CA GLU A 71 -11.06 -8.99 20.97
C GLU A 71 -9.57 -8.91 21.31
N GLY A 72 -9.15 -7.77 21.87
CA GLY A 72 -7.76 -7.53 22.26
C GLY A 72 -7.09 -6.42 21.45
N LYS A 73 -5.76 -6.38 21.51
CA LYS A 73 -4.93 -5.40 20.79
C LYS A 73 -4.23 -6.03 19.60
N ILE A 74 -4.08 -5.25 18.53
CA ILE A 74 -3.42 -5.65 17.28
C ILE A 74 -2.13 -4.84 17.11
N ALA A 75 -0.98 -5.50 17.00
CA ALA A 75 0.21 -4.85 16.46
C ALA A 75 0.17 -4.87 14.92
N ILE A 76 0.59 -3.80 14.27
CA ILE A 76 0.62 -3.72 12.81
C ILE A 76 1.91 -3.09 12.31
N VAL A 77 2.58 -3.76 11.37
CA VAL A 77 3.75 -3.23 10.68
C VAL A 77 3.31 -2.23 9.62
N VAL A 78 3.83 -1.00 9.68
CA VAL A 78 3.46 0.07 8.75
C VAL A 78 4.67 0.77 8.17
N LYS A 79 4.60 1.06 6.87
CA LYS A 79 5.50 2.01 6.20
C LYS A 79 5.01 3.45 6.41
N GLY A 80 5.81 4.44 6.00
CA GLY A 80 5.42 5.85 6.01
C GLY A 80 4.03 6.12 5.41
N CYS A 81 3.79 5.66 4.18
CA CYS A 81 2.48 5.81 3.51
C CYS A 81 1.33 5.04 4.19
N ASP A 82 1.61 3.87 4.77
CA ASP A 82 0.61 3.08 5.49
C ASP A 82 0.20 3.77 6.79
N SER A 83 1.13 4.43 7.49
CA SER A 83 0.86 5.16 8.74
C SER A 83 -0.16 6.29 8.55
N ARG A 84 -0.16 6.96 7.39
CA ARG A 84 -1.19 7.95 7.02
C ARG A 84 -2.58 7.32 6.95
N SER A 85 -2.64 6.05 6.54
CA SER A 85 -3.88 5.27 6.49
C SER A 85 -4.39 4.91 7.88
N ILE A 86 -3.49 4.65 8.84
CA ILE A 86 -3.88 4.50 10.26
C ILE A 86 -4.55 5.79 10.78
N ILE A 87 -3.97 6.95 10.50
CA ILE A 87 -4.57 8.25 10.88
C ILE A 87 -5.96 8.42 10.25
N ARG A 88 -6.10 8.09 8.97
CA ARG A 88 -7.42 8.15 8.29
C ARG A 88 -8.45 7.26 8.98
N LEU A 89 -8.09 6.01 9.28
CA LEU A 89 -8.99 5.08 9.96
C LEU A 89 -9.38 5.56 11.37
N LEU A 90 -8.48 6.20 12.09
CA LEU A 90 -8.76 6.83 13.39
C LEU A 90 -9.71 8.02 13.25
N GLN A 91 -9.46 8.91 12.29
CA GLN A 91 -10.32 10.08 12.03
C GLN A 91 -11.73 9.68 11.60
N ASP A 92 -11.83 8.62 10.80
CA ASP A 92 -13.10 8.06 10.33
C ASP A 92 -13.76 7.15 11.39
N LYS A 93 -13.16 7.05 12.59
CA LYS A 93 -13.63 6.23 13.73
C LYS A 93 -13.86 4.76 13.40
N GLN A 94 -13.05 4.23 12.48
CA GLN A 94 -13.12 2.82 12.08
C GLN A 94 -12.32 1.90 13.01
N ILE A 95 -11.36 2.48 13.74
CA ILE A 95 -10.50 1.78 14.69
C ILE A 95 -10.31 2.65 15.94
N GLU A 96 -9.97 2.01 17.07
CA GLU A 96 -9.66 2.67 18.34
C GLU A 96 -8.14 2.68 18.55
N ARG A 97 -7.57 3.81 18.97
CA ARG A 97 -6.11 3.98 19.08
C ARG A 97 -5.51 3.04 20.13
N GLU A 98 -6.25 2.80 21.20
CA GLU A 98 -5.87 1.99 22.36
C GLU A 98 -5.84 0.49 22.04
N LYS A 99 -6.53 0.08 20.97
CA LYS A 99 -6.59 -1.30 20.46
C LYS A 99 -5.53 -1.63 19.43
N ILE A 100 -4.65 -0.68 19.09
CA ILE A 100 -3.58 -0.89 18.12
C ILE A 100 -2.21 -0.53 18.68
N VAL A 101 -1.19 -1.28 18.26
CA VAL A 101 0.23 -0.97 18.46
C VAL A 101 0.88 -0.83 17.10
N VAL A 102 1.46 0.34 16.82
CA VAL A 102 1.97 0.67 15.49
C VAL A 102 3.48 0.42 15.42
N LEU A 103 3.86 -0.62 14.67
CA LEU A 103 5.23 -1.01 14.39
C LEU A 103 5.71 -0.27 13.11
N GLY A 104 6.17 0.95 13.29
CA GLY A 104 6.58 1.84 12.20
C GLY A 104 7.95 1.51 11.63
N VAL A 105 8.09 1.62 10.30
CA VAL A 105 9.36 1.40 9.62
C VAL A 105 9.73 2.59 8.75
N ASN A 106 10.97 3.08 8.92
CA ASN A 106 11.60 4.02 7.99
C ASN A 106 11.87 3.31 6.66
N CYS A 107 10.87 3.33 5.77
CA CYS A 107 10.86 2.56 4.53
C CYS A 107 11.76 3.20 3.45
N PRO A 108 12.81 2.52 2.95
CA PRO A 108 13.72 3.10 1.97
C PRO A 108 13.18 3.14 0.53
N GLY A 109 12.00 2.55 0.31
CA GLY A 109 11.38 2.40 -1.02
C GLY A 109 10.91 0.96 -1.23
N GLN A 110 10.07 0.75 -2.24
CA GLN A 110 9.51 -0.56 -2.57
C GLN A 110 9.67 -0.82 -4.07
N LEU A 111 9.99 -2.05 -4.42
CA LEU A 111 10.20 -2.51 -5.79
C LEU A 111 8.86 -2.66 -6.52
N LYS A 112 8.80 -2.23 -7.77
CA LYS A 112 7.65 -2.40 -8.65
C LYS A 112 7.43 -3.89 -8.94
N SER A 113 6.24 -4.40 -8.66
CA SER A 113 5.93 -5.84 -8.73
C SER A 113 6.28 -6.48 -10.08
N GLY A 114 5.96 -5.82 -11.21
CA GLY A 114 6.31 -6.36 -12.54
C GLY A 114 7.82 -6.47 -12.80
N GLN A 115 8.65 -5.62 -12.18
CA GLN A 115 10.11 -5.73 -12.29
C GLN A 115 10.67 -6.87 -11.45
N ALA A 116 10.08 -7.10 -10.28
CA ALA A 116 10.42 -8.24 -9.43
C ALA A 116 10.12 -9.56 -10.15
N GLU A 117 8.90 -9.72 -10.66
CA GLU A 117 8.44 -10.93 -11.36
C GLU A 117 9.27 -11.22 -12.63
N ALA A 118 9.70 -10.17 -13.35
CA ALA A 118 10.46 -10.34 -14.59
C ALA A 118 11.93 -10.76 -14.37
N LYS A 119 12.55 -10.38 -13.24
CA LYS A 119 13.99 -10.58 -13.02
C LYS A 119 14.34 -11.59 -11.93
N ILE A 120 13.42 -11.87 -11.00
CA ILE A 120 13.65 -12.83 -9.91
C ILE A 120 13.15 -14.20 -10.37
N PRO A 121 14.04 -15.20 -10.56
CA PRO A 121 13.62 -16.56 -10.87
C PRO A 121 12.69 -17.10 -9.79
N VAL A 122 11.71 -17.92 -10.19
CA VAL A 122 10.69 -18.46 -9.28
C VAL A 122 11.32 -19.22 -8.10
N GLU A 123 12.41 -19.95 -8.38
CA GLU A 123 13.15 -20.77 -7.42
C GLU A 123 14.20 -19.98 -6.61
N ALA A 124 14.43 -18.71 -6.94
CA ALA A 124 15.50 -17.93 -6.35
C ALA A 124 15.12 -17.46 -4.94
N VAL A 125 15.79 -17.97 -3.91
CA VAL A 125 15.53 -17.59 -2.52
C VAL A 125 16.22 -16.27 -2.23
N LEU A 126 15.45 -15.26 -1.80
CA LEU A 126 15.97 -13.98 -1.36
C LEU A 126 16.62 -14.10 0.02
N SER A 127 17.91 -13.79 0.13
CA SER A 127 18.63 -13.83 1.41
C SER A 127 18.86 -12.45 2.01
N GLU A 128 19.10 -11.45 1.15
CA GLU A 128 19.32 -10.08 1.56
C GLU A 128 18.79 -9.10 0.52
N ALA A 129 18.31 -7.96 1.00
CA ALA A 129 17.89 -6.86 0.15
C ALA A 129 18.33 -5.52 0.75
N THR A 130 18.85 -4.66 -0.11
CA THR A 130 19.22 -3.27 0.23
C THR A 130 18.61 -2.30 -0.77
N VAL A 131 18.24 -1.14 -0.26
CA VAL A 131 17.78 0.00 -1.06
C VAL A 131 18.57 1.20 -0.57
N ASP A 132 19.38 1.76 -1.45
CA ASP A 132 20.26 2.89 -1.19
C ASP A 132 20.28 3.84 -2.41
N ASN A 133 21.05 4.93 -2.33
CA ASN A 133 21.14 5.91 -3.42
C ASN A 133 21.69 5.32 -4.74
N GLY A 134 22.37 4.17 -4.69
CA GLY A 134 22.89 3.44 -5.83
C GLY A 134 21.91 2.42 -6.43
N GLY A 135 20.70 2.27 -5.88
CA GLY A 135 19.67 1.37 -6.44
C GLY A 135 19.09 0.36 -5.44
N ILE A 136 18.34 -0.58 -5.99
CA ILE A 136 17.79 -1.73 -5.26
C ILE A 136 18.66 -2.94 -5.60
N LYS A 137 19.23 -3.57 -4.58
CA LYS A 137 20.06 -4.77 -4.72
C LYS A 137 19.40 -5.93 -3.97
N LEU A 138 19.20 -7.03 -4.67
CA LEU A 138 18.62 -8.25 -4.14
C LEU A 138 19.64 -9.38 -4.26
N GLN A 139 20.11 -9.90 -3.13
CA GLN A 139 20.94 -11.10 -3.09
C GLN A 139 20.02 -12.32 -3.08
N THR A 140 20.16 -13.16 -4.09
CA THR A 140 19.41 -14.41 -4.21
C THR A 140 20.34 -15.63 -4.25
N SER A 141 19.78 -16.83 -4.12
CA SER A 141 20.51 -18.09 -4.38
C SER A 141 21.09 -18.16 -5.81
N GLY A 142 20.47 -17.47 -6.77
CA GLY A 142 20.93 -17.36 -8.16
C GLY A 142 21.92 -16.22 -8.43
N GLY A 143 22.31 -15.46 -7.41
CA GLY A 143 23.23 -14.33 -7.53
C GLY A 143 22.61 -12.97 -7.19
N LEU A 144 23.34 -11.91 -7.49
CA LEU A 144 22.97 -10.52 -7.20
C LEU A 144 22.16 -9.92 -8.35
N ILE A 145 20.95 -9.45 -8.05
CA ILE A 145 20.09 -8.72 -8.99
C ILE A 145 20.07 -7.25 -8.58
N THR A 146 20.29 -6.34 -9.54
CA THR A 146 20.29 -4.90 -9.30
C THR A 146 19.25 -4.19 -10.17
N PHE A 147 18.57 -3.20 -9.59
CA PHE A 147 17.67 -2.29 -10.27
C PHE A 147 18.12 -0.84 -10.02
N SER A 148 18.05 -0.01 -11.06
CA SER A 148 18.13 1.44 -10.87
C SER A 148 16.94 1.93 -10.04
N LEU A 149 17.09 3.06 -9.36
CA LEU A 149 15.97 3.66 -8.61
C LEU A 149 14.82 4.08 -9.54
N GLU A 150 15.15 4.55 -10.74
CA GLU A 150 14.16 5.00 -11.72
C GLU A 150 13.29 3.84 -12.21
N GLU A 151 13.88 2.71 -12.58
CA GLU A 151 13.14 1.55 -13.11
C GLU A 151 12.54 0.69 -12.00
N GLY A 152 13.23 0.60 -10.86
CA GLY A 152 12.91 -0.33 -9.79
C GLY A 152 11.83 0.17 -8.84
N LEU A 153 11.85 1.45 -8.46
CA LEU A 153 10.91 1.94 -7.45
C LEU A 153 9.47 2.02 -7.98
N LEU A 154 8.50 1.79 -7.09
CA LEU A 154 7.12 2.18 -7.34
C LEU A 154 7.04 3.70 -7.58
N GLU A 155 6.11 4.12 -8.45
CA GLU A 155 5.88 5.54 -8.77
C GLU A 155 5.71 6.39 -7.50
N LYS A 156 4.89 5.91 -6.56
CA LYS A 156 4.65 6.57 -5.27
C LYS A 156 5.91 6.73 -4.42
N CYS A 157 6.87 5.82 -4.55
CA CYS A 157 8.12 5.88 -3.79
C CYS A 157 9.08 6.93 -4.37
N ARG A 158 9.05 7.16 -5.69
CA ARG A 158 9.85 8.21 -6.35
C ARG A 158 9.39 9.62 -5.96
N GLN A 159 8.11 9.75 -5.62
CA GLN A 159 7.47 10.99 -5.18
C GLN A 159 7.18 11.00 -3.67
N CYS A 160 7.88 10.18 -2.89
CA CYS A 160 7.61 10.06 -1.46
C CYS A 160 8.17 11.26 -0.70
N GLU A 161 7.35 11.90 0.13
CA GLU A 161 7.74 13.07 0.92
C GLU A 161 8.65 12.71 2.09
N SER A 162 8.37 11.58 2.74
CA SER A 162 9.16 11.11 3.86
C SER A 162 8.99 9.62 4.03
N SER A 163 10.09 8.93 4.32
CA SER A 163 10.02 7.53 4.72
C SER A 163 9.61 7.34 6.17
N ARG A 164 9.58 8.41 6.97
CA ARG A 164 9.23 8.36 8.39
C ARG A 164 7.72 8.18 8.55
N PRO A 165 7.27 7.17 9.33
CA PRO A 165 5.87 7.06 9.75
C PRO A 165 5.41 8.31 10.52
N VAL A 166 4.20 8.79 10.20
CA VAL A 166 3.58 9.93 10.90
C VAL A 166 3.07 9.50 12.29
N VAL A 167 2.72 8.22 12.43
CA VAL A 167 2.34 7.59 13.70
C VAL A 167 3.08 6.27 13.85
N SER A 168 3.66 6.04 15.03
CA SER A 168 4.35 4.80 15.41
C SER A 168 4.52 4.72 16.93
N ASP A 169 4.34 3.54 17.52
CA ASP A 169 4.71 3.22 18.91
C ASP A 169 6.17 2.73 18.99
N TYR A 170 6.58 1.97 17.98
CA TYR A 170 7.95 1.50 17.78
C TYR A 170 8.42 1.96 16.41
N LEU A 171 9.68 2.38 16.30
CA LEU A 171 10.26 2.84 15.04
C LEU A 171 11.51 2.03 14.70
N PHE A 172 11.53 1.44 13.52
CA PHE A 172 12.62 0.62 13.02
C PHE A 172 13.31 1.25 11.80
N GLY A 173 14.62 1.01 11.68
CA GLY A 173 15.48 1.58 10.64
C GLY A 173 16.06 2.95 11.03
N GLU A 174 17.38 3.13 10.86
CA GLU A 174 18.13 4.19 11.53
C GLU A 174 17.95 5.60 10.95
N LYS A 175 17.69 5.74 9.65
CA LYS A 175 17.52 7.06 9.03
C LYS A 175 16.40 7.05 8.00
N GLY A 176 15.28 7.68 8.37
CA GLY A 176 14.32 8.14 7.40
C GLY A 176 14.91 9.24 6.53
N PHE A 177 14.37 9.45 5.33
CA PHE A 177 14.64 10.63 4.52
C PHE A 177 13.43 11.55 4.59
N GLU A 178 13.69 12.83 4.41
CA GLU A 178 12.68 13.84 4.10
C GLU A 178 13.09 14.43 2.75
N ALA A 179 12.20 14.29 1.78
CA ALA A 179 12.40 14.89 0.47
C ALA A 179 12.05 16.38 0.54
N ASP A 180 12.66 17.17 -0.34
CA ASP A 180 12.29 18.57 -0.48
C ASP A 180 10.85 18.66 -1.00
N LYS A 181 9.96 19.25 -0.18
CA LYS A 181 8.55 19.45 -0.56
C LYS A 181 8.40 20.28 -1.83
N ALA A 182 9.34 21.18 -2.11
CA ALA A 182 9.34 21.97 -3.34
C ALA A 182 9.63 21.13 -4.60
N ALA A 183 10.29 19.97 -4.43
CA ALA A 183 10.57 19.02 -5.51
C ALA A 183 9.41 18.03 -5.77
N LEU A 184 8.45 17.93 -4.84
CA LEU A 184 7.31 16.98 -4.90
C LEU A 184 6.08 17.62 -5.54
N GLN A 185 6.32 18.29 -6.66
CA GLN A 185 5.27 18.96 -7.39
C GLN A 185 4.29 17.93 -7.95
N PHE A 186 2.99 18.24 -7.89
CA PHE A 186 1.92 17.48 -8.55
C PHE A 186 2.01 17.63 -10.07
N ASN A 187 3.20 17.46 -10.65
CA ASN A 187 3.50 17.75 -12.05
C ASN A 187 2.70 16.88 -13.01
N ASP A 188 2.48 15.62 -12.66
CA ASP A 188 1.60 14.70 -13.35
C ASP A 188 0.14 15.17 -13.34
N VAL A 189 -0.35 15.66 -12.20
CA VAL A 189 -1.70 16.25 -12.09
C VAL A 189 -1.77 17.57 -12.87
N ALA A 190 -0.80 18.46 -12.70
CA ALA A 190 -0.75 19.76 -13.37
C ALA A 190 -0.67 19.62 -14.89
N ALA A 191 0.11 18.67 -15.40
CA ALA A 191 0.16 18.34 -16.82
C ALA A 191 -1.20 17.90 -17.34
N LEU A 192 -1.89 17.00 -16.61
CA LEU A 192 -3.23 16.56 -17.00
C LEU A 192 -4.26 17.69 -16.90
N GLU A 193 -4.21 18.53 -15.87
CA GLU A 193 -5.14 19.65 -15.68
C GLU A 193 -5.00 20.73 -16.75
N GLY A 194 -3.76 21.04 -17.13
CA GLY A 194 -3.43 22.01 -18.18
C GLY A 194 -3.83 21.57 -19.59
N ALA A 195 -4.09 20.28 -19.81
CA ALA A 195 -4.57 19.78 -21.09
C ALA A 195 -6.01 20.29 -21.42
N PRO A 196 -6.35 20.48 -22.70
CA PRO A 196 -7.71 20.79 -23.14
C PRO A 196 -8.74 19.78 -22.64
N LEU A 197 -9.99 20.22 -22.46
CA LEU A 197 -11.07 19.37 -21.91
C LEU A 197 -11.26 18.06 -22.69
N GLU A 198 -11.26 18.13 -24.01
CA GLU A 198 -11.41 16.96 -24.89
C GLU A 198 -10.25 15.97 -24.74
N GLU A 199 -9.02 16.48 -24.54
CA GLU A 199 -7.85 15.63 -24.32
C GLU A 199 -7.91 14.94 -22.95
N LYS A 200 -8.34 15.66 -21.91
CA LYS A 200 -8.62 15.08 -20.59
C LYS A 200 -9.68 13.98 -20.65
N SER A 201 -10.77 14.20 -21.40
CA SER A 201 -11.82 13.20 -21.58
C SER A 201 -11.24 11.95 -22.25
N ARG A 202 -10.59 12.11 -23.41
CA ARG A 202 -9.97 11.00 -24.15
C ARG A 202 -8.93 10.24 -23.32
N TYR A 203 -8.15 10.94 -22.50
CA TYR A 203 -7.19 10.33 -21.60
C TYR A 203 -7.89 9.36 -20.63
N TRP A 204 -8.96 9.80 -19.96
CA TRP A 204 -9.69 8.94 -19.03
C TRP A 204 -10.50 7.86 -19.74
N ASP A 205 -11.12 8.15 -20.88
CA ASP A 205 -11.90 7.19 -21.66
C ASP A 205 -11.05 5.97 -22.03
N LYS A 206 -9.81 6.20 -22.50
CA LYS A 206 -8.82 5.16 -22.82
C LYS A 206 -8.55 4.18 -21.65
N TYR A 207 -8.62 4.67 -20.41
CA TYR A 207 -8.39 3.83 -19.23
C TYR A 207 -9.68 3.22 -18.69
N PHE A 208 -10.76 4.00 -18.63
CA PHE A 208 -12.04 3.56 -18.06
C PHE A 208 -12.77 2.56 -18.94
N GLU A 209 -12.58 2.60 -20.27
CA GLU A 209 -13.10 1.57 -21.16
C GLU A 209 -12.54 0.17 -20.87
N ARG A 210 -11.32 0.10 -20.32
CA ARG A 210 -10.62 -1.14 -19.96
C ARG A 210 -10.98 -1.65 -18.57
N CYS A 211 -11.75 -0.89 -17.79
CA CYS A 211 -12.09 -1.28 -16.43
C CYS A 211 -13.05 -2.47 -16.42
N LEU A 212 -12.62 -3.55 -15.76
CA LEU A 212 -13.41 -4.78 -15.61
C LEU A 212 -14.41 -4.73 -14.44
N ARG A 213 -14.42 -3.62 -13.67
CA ARG A 213 -15.13 -3.46 -12.39
C ARG A 213 -14.98 -4.67 -11.46
N CYS A 214 -13.75 -5.15 -11.32
CA CYS A 214 -13.38 -6.21 -10.36
C CYS A 214 -13.30 -5.73 -8.91
N TYR A 215 -13.49 -4.43 -8.65
CA TYR A 215 -13.47 -3.78 -7.33
C TYR A 215 -12.17 -3.90 -6.52
N ALA A 216 -11.08 -4.45 -7.08
CA ALA A 216 -9.81 -4.56 -6.38
C ALA A 216 -9.32 -3.20 -5.83
N CYS A 217 -9.44 -2.13 -6.62
CA CYS A 217 -9.06 -0.78 -6.21
C CYS A 217 -9.91 -0.20 -5.08
N ARG A 218 -11.18 -0.61 -4.96
CA ARG A 218 -12.06 -0.27 -3.84
C ARG A 218 -11.65 -1.08 -2.61
N ASN A 219 -11.55 -2.40 -2.75
CA ASN A 219 -11.37 -3.32 -1.63
C ASN A 219 -9.98 -3.23 -0.99
N SER A 220 -8.98 -2.71 -1.70
CA SER A 220 -7.64 -2.43 -1.15
C SER A 220 -7.52 -1.05 -0.49
N CYS A 221 -8.53 -0.20 -0.58
CA CYS A 221 -8.44 1.19 -0.15
C CYS A 221 -8.85 1.37 1.31
N PRO A 222 -7.94 1.83 2.20
CA PRO A 222 -8.27 2.03 3.61
C PRO A 222 -9.26 3.18 3.85
N ALA A 223 -9.45 4.09 2.88
CA ALA A 223 -10.46 5.14 2.95
C ALA A 223 -11.86 4.67 2.53
N CYS A 224 -11.98 3.51 1.88
CA CYS A 224 -13.26 2.92 1.47
C CYS A 224 -13.79 1.98 2.56
N SER A 225 -14.27 2.54 3.67
CA SER A 225 -14.66 1.79 4.87
C SER A 225 -16.15 1.44 4.98
N CYS A 226 -16.98 1.79 3.99
CA CYS A 226 -18.42 1.50 4.01
C CYS A 226 -18.67 -0.01 3.99
N ARG A 227 -19.56 -0.51 4.87
CA ARG A 227 -19.98 -1.92 4.89
C ARG A 227 -20.90 -2.27 3.72
N GLU A 228 -21.80 -1.35 3.40
CA GLU A 228 -22.66 -1.39 2.23
C GLU A 228 -22.33 -0.21 1.33
N CYS A 229 -22.20 -0.46 0.03
CA CYS A 229 -21.82 0.54 -0.94
C CYS A 229 -22.82 0.58 -2.08
N VAL A 230 -22.96 1.76 -2.69
CA VAL A 230 -23.73 1.99 -3.91
C VAL A 230 -23.39 1.04 -5.06
N PHE A 231 -22.16 0.50 -5.06
CA PHE A 231 -21.71 -0.48 -6.07
C PHE A 231 -22.14 -1.92 -5.78
N ASP A 232 -22.56 -2.23 -4.54
CA ASP A 232 -23.02 -3.56 -4.14
C ASP A 232 -24.55 -3.66 -4.20
N MET A 233 -25.24 -2.56 -3.89
CA MET A 233 -26.70 -2.50 -3.83
C MET A 233 -27.35 -2.81 -5.18
N VAL A 234 -28.48 -3.51 -5.13
CA VAL A 234 -29.37 -3.69 -6.30
C VAL A 234 -30.42 -2.59 -6.32
N GLU A 235 -30.90 -2.19 -5.13
CA GLU A 235 -31.90 -1.14 -5.00
C GLU A 235 -31.49 -0.14 -3.91
N PRO A 236 -31.61 1.18 -4.19
CA PRO A 236 -31.83 1.76 -5.52
C PRO A 236 -30.60 1.59 -6.44
N ASP A 237 -30.83 1.37 -7.74
CA ASP A 237 -29.79 1.17 -8.76
C ASP A 237 -29.16 2.50 -9.20
N TRP A 238 -28.33 3.08 -8.33
CA TRP A 238 -27.63 4.34 -8.63
C TRP A 238 -26.56 4.19 -9.72
N VAL A 239 -25.97 3.00 -9.88
CA VAL A 239 -24.90 2.71 -10.83
C VAL A 239 -25.13 1.33 -11.42
N ALA A 240 -25.47 1.28 -12.70
CA ALA A 240 -25.79 0.04 -13.37
C ALA A 240 -24.62 -0.95 -13.31
N LYS A 241 -24.92 -2.25 -13.20
CA LYS A 241 -23.92 -3.33 -13.15
C LYS A 241 -23.38 -3.72 -14.53
N THR A 242 -23.63 -2.94 -15.57
CA THR A 242 -23.11 -3.12 -16.94
C THR A 242 -21.70 -2.57 -17.12
N VAL A 243 -20.77 -3.37 -17.67
CA VAL A 243 -19.38 -2.95 -17.87
C VAL A 243 -19.28 -2.24 -19.22
N ASN A 244 -19.35 -0.91 -19.20
CA ASN A 244 -19.16 -0.04 -20.36
C ASN A 244 -18.52 1.29 -19.91
N LEU A 245 -18.10 2.12 -20.87
CA LEU A 245 -17.43 3.38 -20.58
C LEU A 245 -18.24 4.31 -19.66
N SER A 246 -19.55 4.44 -19.89
CA SER A 246 -20.42 5.32 -19.10
C SER A 246 -20.47 4.90 -17.63
N ASP A 247 -20.79 3.62 -17.37
CA ASP A 247 -20.91 3.09 -16.01
C ASP A 247 -19.56 2.98 -15.30
N ASN A 248 -18.49 2.67 -16.04
CA ASN A 248 -17.14 2.68 -15.50
C ASN A 248 -16.72 4.10 -15.10
N THR A 249 -17.06 5.11 -15.92
CA THR A 249 -16.81 6.52 -15.59
C THR A 249 -17.57 6.92 -14.33
N ALA A 250 -18.86 6.58 -14.23
CA ALA A 250 -19.65 6.84 -13.02
C ALA A 250 -19.02 6.18 -11.78
N PHE A 251 -18.62 4.91 -11.87
CA PHE A 251 -17.92 4.20 -10.79
C PHE A 251 -16.65 4.94 -10.33
N HIS A 252 -15.80 5.34 -11.28
CA HIS A 252 -14.54 6.02 -10.96
C HIS A 252 -14.76 7.41 -10.38
N MET A 253 -15.73 8.18 -10.89
CA MET A 253 -16.07 9.51 -10.38
C MET A 253 -16.66 9.42 -8.97
N ILE A 254 -17.69 8.58 -8.76
CA ILE A 254 -18.31 8.40 -7.43
C ILE A 254 -17.25 8.00 -6.41
N ARG A 255 -16.38 7.04 -6.75
CA ARG A 255 -15.32 6.60 -5.85
C ARG A 255 -14.34 7.74 -5.55
N ALA A 256 -13.91 8.51 -6.55
CA ALA A 256 -13.04 9.66 -6.35
C ALA A 256 -13.68 10.67 -5.39
N PHE A 257 -14.93 11.08 -5.62
CA PHE A 257 -15.65 11.99 -4.72
C PHE A 257 -15.78 11.45 -3.29
N HIS A 258 -16.05 10.16 -3.11
CA HIS A 258 -16.19 9.55 -1.78
C HIS A 258 -14.89 9.52 -0.96
N VAL A 259 -13.74 9.53 -1.63
CA VAL A 259 -12.41 9.55 -0.97
C VAL A 259 -11.73 10.92 -1.04
N ALA A 260 -12.39 11.95 -1.59
CA ALA A 260 -11.88 13.32 -1.61
C ALA A 260 -11.61 13.83 -0.19
N GLY A 261 -10.43 14.40 0.03
CA GLY A 261 -9.94 14.81 1.35
C GLY A 261 -9.69 13.65 2.33
N ARG A 262 -9.90 12.38 1.91
CA ARG A 262 -9.70 11.17 2.71
C ARG A 262 -8.57 10.28 2.22
N CYS A 263 -8.27 10.32 0.93
CA CYS A 263 -7.19 9.56 0.31
C CYS A 263 -5.82 9.91 0.96
N THR A 264 -5.02 8.88 1.21
CA THR A 264 -3.72 8.99 1.90
C THR A 264 -2.53 8.87 0.95
N ASP A 265 -2.79 8.92 -0.36
CA ASP A 265 -1.82 8.71 -1.44
C ASP A 265 -1.01 7.40 -1.32
N CYS A 266 -1.61 6.34 -0.77
CA CYS A 266 -0.93 5.05 -0.62
C CYS A 266 -0.75 4.28 -1.94
N GLY A 267 -1.38 4.70 -3.05
CA GLY A 267 -1.22 4.12 -4.38
C GLY A 267 -1.79 2.70 -4.58
N GLU A 268 -2.44 2.11 -3.57
CA GLU A 268 -2.94 0.73 -3.66
C GLU A 268 -3.97 0.54 -4.79
N CYS A 269 -4.79 1.55 -5.06
CA CYS A 269 -5.82 1.49 -6.09
C CYS A 269 -5.25 1.28 -7.51
N GLU A 270 -4.08 1.84 -7.80
CA GLU A 270 -3.36 1.67 -9.05
C GLU A 270 -2.57 0.36 -9.05
N ARG A 271 -1.88 0.06 -7.92
CA ARG A 271 -1.06 -1.15 -7.76
C ARG A 271 -1.83 -2.45 -8.00
N VAL A 272 -3.07 -2.52 -7.53
CA VAL A 272 -3.90 -3.75 -7.63
C VAL A 272 -4.74 -3.80 -8.91
N CYS A 273 -4.65 -2.79 -9.78
CA CYS A 273 -5.49 -2.72 -10.97
C CYS A 273 -4.93 -3.62 -12.08
N PRO A 274 -5.63 -4.70 -12.48
CA PRO A 274 -5.16 -5.56 -13.57
C PRO A 274 -5.20 -4.88 -14.95
N ALA A 275 -5.95 -3.78 -15.07
CA ALA A 275 -6.03 -2.96 -16.28
C ALA A 275 -5.03 -1.78 -16.26
N GLU A 276 -4.19 -1.68 -15.22
CA GLU A 276 -3.16 -0.63 -15.08
C GLU A 276 -3.73 0.79 -15.20
N ILE A 277 -4.92 1.02 -14.63
CA ILE A 277 -5.56 2.34 -14.61
C ILE A 277 -4.80 3.23 -13.61
N PRO A 278 -4.33 4.43 -14.01
CA PRO A 278 -3.52 5.32 -13.17
C PRO A 278 -4.37 6.09 -12.15
N LEU A 279 -5.10 5.36 -11.31
CA LEU A 279 -6.05 5.92 -10.34
C LEU A 279 -5.37 6.82 -9.30
N ARG A 280 -4.06 6.69 -9.08
CA ARG A 280 -3.35 7.55 -8.14
C ARG A 280 -3.36 9.00 -8.63
N ILE A 281 -3.20 9.26 -9.93
CA ILE A 281 -3.24 10.62 -10.51
C ILE A 281 -4.61 11.26 -10.25
N LEU A 282 -5.70 10.51 -10.49
CA LEU A 282 -7.06 10.99 -10.22
C LEU A 282 -7.26 11.37 -8.74
N ASN A 283 -6.80 10.52 -7.84
CA ASN A 283 -7.00 10.74 -6.40
C ASN A 283 -6.07 11.82 -5.83
N ARG A 284 -4.86 12.00 -6.37
CA ARG A 284 -3.91 13.05 -5.95
C ARG A 284 -4.42 14.47 -6.25
N LYS A 285 -5.34 14.63 -7.20
CA LYS A 285 -6.00 15.91 -7.46
C LYS A 285 -6.92 16.36 -6.31
N ILE A 286 -7.37 15.43 -5.48
CA ILE A 286 -8.44 15.64 -4.49
C ILE A 286 -7.99 15.33 -3.05
N ILE A 287 -6.68 15.31 -2.78
CA ILE A 287 -6.11 15.13 -1.43
C ILE A 287 -5.83 16.45 -0.74
#